data_AF-A0ABD5LXJ6-F1
#
_entry.id   AF-A0ABD5LXJ6-F1
#
_cell.length_a   1.000
_cell.length_b   1.000
_cell.length_c   1.000
_cell.angle_alpha   90.00
_cell.angle_beta   90.00
_cell.angle_gamma   90.00
#
_symmetry.space_group_name_H-M   'P 1'
#
loop_
_entity.id
_entity.type
_entity.pdbx_description
1 polymer ?
#
loop_
_entity_poly.entity_id
_entity_poly.type
_entity_poly.pdbx_seq_one_letter_code
_entity_poly.pdbx_strand_id
1 'polypeptide(L)'
;MCDPLSMIGFTIGAASQVVSYQGQVAAAEQQNQLYRENAARANQNARDQMFQTQQRILQEQEAAAAEKFDNNRDARAAKATASVAAGESGVAGLSVDALLREFDGRAAEANDRIDQNTEWSMMQFNNEMKGIRSNAEDRINSVQRSAKPSFWDAGLRIAGAGLDWRNTAAESQRNNRDLPRLPESSFSKFLSRPLWRVG
;
A
#
# COMPACT_ATOMS: atom_id res chain seq x y z
N MET A 1 -23.05 -28.96 -44.81
CA MET A 1 -23.77 -27.68 -44.98
C MET A 1 -23.52 -26.88 -43.72
N CYS A 2 -22.65 -25.87 -43.77
CA CYS A 2 -22.33 -25.04 -42.60
C CYS A 2 -23.44 -24.00 -42.41
N ASP A 3 -23.97 -23.93 -41.19
CA ASP A 3 -25.09 -23.07 -40.80
C ASP A 3 -24.61 -21.60 -40.73
N PRO A 4 -25.27 -20.63 -41.41
CA PRO A 4 -24.87 -19.22 -41.40
C PRO A 4 -24.82 -18.60 -40.00
N LEU A 5 -25.46 -19.18 -38.99
CA LEU A 5 -25.35 -18.73 -37.59
C LEU A 5 -23.94 -18.94 -37.00
N SER A 6 -23.20 -19.96 -37.44
CA SER A 6 -21.84 -20.22 -36.95
C SER A 6 -20.79 -19.29 -37.56
N MET A 7 -21.05 -18.73 -38.75
CA MET A 7 -20.19 -17.76 -39.43
C MET A 7 -20.41 -16.31 -38.97
N ILE A 8 -21.61 -15.99 -38.49
CA ILE A 8 -21.93 -14.65 -37.95
C ILE A 8 -21.26 -14.40 -36.58
N GLY A 9 -20.98 -15.47 -35.81
CA GLY A 9 -20.23 -15.37 -34.56
C GLY A 9 -18.77 -14.93 -34.73
N PHE A 10 -18.18 -15.11 -35.92
CA PHE A 10 -16.76 -14.82 -36.17
C PHE A 10 -16.51 -13.39 -36.69
N THR A 11 -17.49 -12.77 -37.36
CA THR A 11 -17.34 -11.40 -37.91
C THR A 11 -17.64 -10.31 -36.88
N ILE A 12 -18.45 -10.61 -35.86
CA ILE A 12 -18.73 -9.68 -34.75
C ILE A 12 -17.55 -9.60 -33.77
N GLY A 13 -16.74 -10.66 -33.65
CA GLY A 13 -15.60 -10.73 -32.73
C GLY A 13 -14.46 -9.75 -33.04
N ALA A 14 -14.14 -9.51 -34.32
CA ALA A 14 -13.04 -8.63 -34.70
C ALA A 14 -13.39 -7.12 -34.60
N ALA A 15 -14.62 -6.74 -34.96
CA ALA A 15 -15.08 -5.35 -34.85
C ALA A 15 -15.30 -4.93 -33.38
N SER A 16 -15.85 -5.83 -32.55
CA SER A 16 -15.98 -5.60 -31.10
C SER A 16 -14.62 -5.54 -30.39
N GLN A 17 -13.58 -6.19 -30.92
CA GLN A 17 -12.21 -6.11 -30.38
C GLN A 17 -11.55 -4.73 -30.60
N VAL A 18 -11.79 -4.05 -31.72
CA VAL A 18 -11.25 -2.69 -31.94
C VAL A 18 -11.96 -1.63 -31.07
N VAL A 19 -13.29 -1.73 -30.94
CA VAL A 19 -14.07 -0.85 -30.06
C VAL A 19 -13.70 -1.10 -28.59
N SER A 20 -13.51 -2.36 -28.18
CA SER A 20 -13.05 -2.68 -26.83
C SER A 20 -11.60 -2.25 -26.56
N TYR A 21 -10.71 -2.20 -27.55
CA TYR A 21 -9.36 -1.66 -27.40
C TYR A 21 -9.39 -0.15 -27.07
N GLN A 22 -10.16 0.65 -27.81
CA GLN A 22 -10.30 2.08 -27.51
C GLN A 22 -10.94 2.31 -26.14
N GLY A 23 -11.95 1.53 -25.77
CA GLY A 23 -12.55 1.56 -24.43
C GLY A 23 -11.56 1.18 -23.32
N GLN A 24 -10.70 0.19 -23.55
CA GLN A 24 -9.65 -0.21 -22.59
C GLN A 24 -8.55 0.85 -22.44
N VAL A 25 -8.16 1.54 -23.52
CA VAL A 25 -7.20 2.66 -23.45
C VAL A 25 -7.78 3.82 -22.67
N ALA A 26 -9.03 4.21 -22.94
CA ALA A 26 -9.71 5.28 -22.20
C ALA A 26 -9.88 4.94 -20.71
N ALA A 27 -10.28 3.70 -20.40
CA ALA A 27 -10.38 3.21 -19.03
C ALA A 27 -9.02 3.18 -18.31
N ALA A 28 -7.95 2.76 -18.99
CA ALA A 28 -6.60 2.74 -18.46
C ALA A 28 -6.07 4.16 -18.18
N GLU A 29 -6.38 5.13 -19.05
CA GLU A 29 -6.02 6.54 -18.83
C GLU A 29 -6.78 7.15 -17.66
N GLN A 30 -8.07 6.87 -17.53
CA GLN A 30 -8.89 7.31 -16.40
C GLN A 30 -8.38 6.72 -15.07
N GLN A 31 -8.03 5.44 -15.04
CA GLN A 31 -7.45 4.79 -13.86
C GLN A 31 -6.07 5.38 -13.49
N ASN A 32 -5.25 5.71 -14.48
CA ASN A 32 -3.96 6.38 -14.25
C ASN A 32 -4.12 7.86 -13.83
N GLN A 33 -5.20 8.55 -14.20
CA GLN A 33 -5.54 9.88 -13.66
C GLN A 33 -5.91 9.78 -12.18
N LEU A 34 -6.81 8.86 -11.83
CA LEU A 34 -7.19 8.61 -10.44
C LEU A 34 -6.00 8.23 -9.55
N TYR A 35 -5.07 7.41 -10.08
CA TYR A 35 -3.81 7.10 -9.41
C TYR A 35 -2.97 8.36 -9.13
N ARG A 36 -2.79 9.23 -10.14
CA ARG A 36 -2.01 10.47 -9.98
C ARG A 36 -2.63 11.42 -8.97
N GLU A 37 -3.95 11.57 -8.99
CA GLU A 37 -4.68 12.38 -8.02
C GLU A 37 -4.59 11.82 -6.60
N ASN A 38 -4.75 10.50 -6.44
CA ASN A 38 -4.60 9.83 -5.16
C ASN A 38 -3.18 10.02 -4.63
N ALA A 39 -2.16 9.82 -5.47
CA ALA A 39 -0.78 10.00 -5.09
C ALA A 39 -0.44 11.45 -4.71
N ALA A 40 -0.99 12.43 -5.43
CA ALA A 40 -0.84 13.84 -5.06
C ALA A 40 -1.45 14.14 -3.68
N ARG A 41 -2.67 13.67 -3.43
CA ARG A 41 -3.36 13.85 -2.14
C ARG A 41 -2.68 13.11 -0.99
N ALA A 42 -2.21 11.90 -1.22
CA ALA A 42 -1.48 11.11 -0.22
C ALA A 42 -0.16 11.81 0.17
N ASN A 43 0.60 12.30 -0.80
CA ASN A 43 1.82 13.06 -0.55
C ASN A 43 1.56 14.40 0.14
N GLN A 44 0.47 15.10 -0.21
CA GLN A 44 0.09 16.34 0.45
C GLN A 44 -0.25 16.09 1.92
N ASN A 45 -1.10 15.10 2.21
CA ASN A 45 -1.47 14.73 3.57
C ASN A 45 -0.24 14.29 4.39
N ALA A 46 0.67 13.52 3.79
CA ALA A 46 1.93 13.13 4.43
C ALA A 46 2.78 14.35 4.81
N ARG A 47 2.88 15.35 3.92
CA ARG A 47 3.60 16.60 4.20
C ARG A 47 2.95 17.38 5.34
N ASP A 48 1.63 17.51 5.34
CA ASP A 48 0.90 18.22 6.37
C ASP A 48 1.08 17.55 7.74
N GLN A 49 1.01 16.21 7.79
CA GLN A 49 1.27 15.43 9.00
C GLN A 49 2.71 15.59 9.49
N MET A 50 3.70 15.50 8.59
CA MET A 50 5.11 15.75 8.95
C MET A 50 5.32 17.16 9.51
N PHE A 51 4.67 18.16 8.93
CA PHE A 51 4.75 19.54 9.43
C PHE A 51 4.13 19.68 10.82
N GLN A 52 3.00 19.01 11.08
CA GLN A 52 2.41 18.95 12.41
C GLN A 52 3.34 18.25 13.42
N THR A 53 3.96 17.12 13.03
CA THR A 53 4.94 16.42 13.88
C THR A 53 6.16 17.31 14.17
N GLN A 54 6.66 18.06 13.19
CA GLN A 54 7.77 19.00 13.40
C GLN A 54 7.41 20.13 14.37
N GLN A 55 6.19 20.67 14.28
CA GLN A 55 5.72 21.65 15.26
C GLN A 55 5.67 21.07 16.68
N ARG A 56 5.25 19.81 16.83
CA ARG A 56 5.28 19.11 18.14
C ARG A 56 6.71 18.91 18.65
N ILE A 57 7.67 18.59 17.77
CA ILE A 57 9.10 18.50 18.12
C ILE A 57 9.61 19.85 18.67
N LEU A 58 9.23 20.96 18.05
CA LEU A 58 9.58 22.30 18.53
C LEU A 58 8.97 22.60 19.90
N GLN A 59 7.67 22.34 20.07
CA GLN A 59 6.98 22.54 21.35
C GLN A 59 7.59 21.71 22.48
N GLU A 60 7.95 20.45 22.20
CA GLU A 60 8.60 19.56 23.18
C GLU A 60 9.96 20.11 23.60
N GLN A 61 10.77 20.59 22.65
CA GLN A 61 12.07 21.19 22.94
C GLN A 61 11.93 22.51 23.73
N GLU A 62 10.96 23.36 23.39
CA GLU A 62 10.67 24.59 24.12
C GLU A 62 10.21 24.30 25.55
N ALA A 63 9.33 23.31 25.74
CA ALA A 63 8.86 22.88 27.05
C ALA A 63 10.03 22.35 27.90
N ALA A 64 10.85 21.46 27.34
CA ALA A 64 12.04 20.94 28.02
C ALA A 64 13.04 22.05 28.39
N ALA A 65 13.26 23.02 27.50
CA ALA A 65 14.14 24.15 27.78
C ALA A 65 13.60 25.04 28.91
N ALA A 66 12.28 25.32 28.92
CA ALA A 66 11.63 26.08 29.97
C ALA A 66 11.72 25.36 31.33
N GLU A 67 11.45 24.05 31.35
CA GLU A 67 11.51 23.25 32.58
C GLU A 67 12.92 23.23 33.17
N LYS A 68 13.96 23.08 32.34
CA LYS A 68 15.36 23.19 32.79
C LYS A 68 15.70 24.58 33.32
N PHE A 69 15.17 25.63 32.70
CA PHE A 69 15.39 26.99 33.17
C PHE A 69 14.80 27.19 34.57
N ASP A 70 13.58 26.72 34.79
CA ASP A 70 12.91 26.79 36.09
C ASP A 70 13.63 25.96 37.14
N ASN A 71 14.04 24.73 36.81
CA ASN A 71 14.81 23.88 37.72
C ASN A 71 16.15 24.53 38.14
N ASN A 72 16.87 25.13 37.20
CA ASN A 72 18.10 25.87 37.51
C ASN A 72 17.84 27.13 38.35
N ARG A 73 16.72 27.81 38.11
CA ARG A 73 16.30 28.97 38.90
C ARG A 73 15.99 28.57 40.34
N ASP A 74 15.25 27.49 40.54
CA ASP A 74 14.89 26.97 41.85
C ASP A 74 16.11 26.50 42.63
N ALA A 75 17.05 25.81 41.97
CA ALA A 75 18.31 25.43 42.57
C ALA A 75 19.13 26.65 43.02
N ARG A 76 19.20 27.71 42.21
CA ARG A 76 19.86 28.97 42.59
C ARG A 76 19.16 29.65 43.77
N ALA A 77 17.84 29.66 43.79
CA ALA A 77 17.07 30.23 44.89
C ALA A 77 17.30 29.44 46.19
N ALA A 78 17.29 28.11 46.13
CA ALA A 78 17.59 27.24 47.27
C ALA A 78 19.01 27.46 47.80
N LYS A 79 20.01 27.58 46.90
CA LYS A 79 21.39 27.91 47.25
C LYS A 79 21.51 29.27 47.92
N ALA A 80 20.84 30.29 47.39
CA ALA A 80 20.84 31.63 47.99
C ALA A 80 20.27 31.59 49.42
N THR A 81 19.11 30.97 49.62
CA THR A 81 18.50 30.80 50.94
C THR A 81 19.40 30.04 51.90
N ALA A 82 20.00 28.92 51.45
CA ALA A 82 20.93 28.14 52.26
C ALA A 82 22.19 28.95 52.63
N SER A 83 22.72 29.76 51.71
CA SER A 83 23.88 30.61 51.97
C SER A 83 23.59 31.73 52.99
N VAL A 84 22.42 32.36 52.91
CA VAL A 84 21.98 33.39 53.87
C VAL A 84 21.79 32.76 55.25
N ALA A 85 21.06 31.64 55.33
CA ALA A 85 20.82 30.95 56.60
C ALA A 85 22.12 30.47 57.26
N ALA A 86 23.08 29.99 56.47
CA ALA A 86 24.41 29.62 56.97
C ALA A 86 25.17 30.84 57.53
N GLY A 87 25.13 31.97 56.81
CA GLY A 87 25.71 33.24 57.25
C GLY A 87 25.09 33.77 58.54
N GLU A 88 23.76 33.76 58.65
CA GLU A 88 23.03 34.18 59.85
C GLU A 88 23.28 33.27 61.05
N SER A 89 23.47 31.97 60.81
CA SER A 89 23.76 30.99 61.85
C SER A 89 25.25 30.93 62.25
N GLY A 90 26.11 31.71 61.58
CA GLY A 90 27.56 31.66 61.77
C GLY A 90 28.20 30.32 61.37
N VAL A 91 27.50 29.50 60.58
CA VAL A 91 27.97 28.19 60.10
C VAL A 91 28.66 28.41 58.76
N ALA A 92 29.95 28.10 58.70
CA ALA A 92 30.77 28.21 57.49
C ALA A 92 31.68 26.99 57.32
N GLY A 93 32.20 26.82 56.11
CA GLY A 93 33.19 25.78 55.80
C GLY A 93 32.64 24.66 54.92
N LEU A 94 33.39 23.54 54.91
CA LEU A 94 33.24 22.46 53.91
C LEU A 94 31.83 21.85 53.86
N SER A 95 31.10 21.84 54.98
CA SER A 95 29.72 21.31 55.05
C SER A 95 28.71 22.20 54.31
N VAL A 96 28.87 23.53 54.37
CA VAL A 96 28.04 24.48 53.61
C VAL A 96 28.35 24.37 52.12
N ASP A 97 29.63 24.30 51.76
CA ASP A 97 30.04 24.09 50.36
C ASP A 97 29.50 22.77 49.80
N ALA A 98 29.53 21.69 50.58
CA ALA A 98 28.97 20.40 50.19
C ALA A 98 27.45 20.50 49.97
N LEU A 99 26.71 21.19 50.86
CA LEU A 99 25.27 21.42 50.69
C LEU A 99 24.96 22.25 49.44
N LEU A 100 25.75 23.29 49.15
CA LEU A 100 25.56 24.10 47.95
C LEU A 100 25.83 23.31 46.66
N ARG A 101 26.84 22.42 46.67
CA ARG A 101 27.11 21.49 45.55
C ARG A 101 26.02 20.45 45.39
N GLU A 102 25.43 19.96 46.48
CA GLU A 102 24.29 19.03 46.45
C GLU A 102 23.10 19.63 45.70
N PHE A 103 22.80 20.93 45.86
CA PHE A 103 21.75 21.59 45.08
C PHE A 103 22.07 21.64 43.58
N ASP A 104 23.32 21.90 43.21
CA ASP A 104 23.75 21.84 41.79
C ASP A 104 23.63 20.40 41.25
N GLY A 105 24.01 19.40 42.05
CA GLY A 105 23.89 17.99 41.70
C GLY A 105 22.46 17.58 41.43
N ARG A 106 21.52 17.94 42.32
CA ARG A 106 20.09 17.67 42.13
C ARG A 106 19.52 18.36 40.89
N ALA A 107 19.92 19.61 40.65
CA ALA A 107 19.50 20.34 39.46
C ALA A 107 20.01 19.64 38.19
N ALA A 108 21.27 19.22 38.18
CA ALA A 108 21.88 18.49 37.07
C ALA A 108 21.16 17.15 36.82
N GLU A 109 20.93 16.34 37.86
CA GLU A 109 20.20 15.08 37.74
C GLU A 109 18.78 15.27 37.18
N ALA A 110 18.07 16.32 37.62
CA ALA A 110 16.76 16.65 37.09
C ALA A 110 16.83 17.09 35.63
N ASN A 111 17.80 17.91 35.25
CA ASN A 111 18.01 18.32 33.85
C ASN A 111 18.36 17.11 32.95
N ASP A 112 19.19 16.19 33.43
CA ASP A 112 19.56 14.96 32.72
C ASP A 112 18.34 14.06 32.46
N ARG A 113 17.40 13.98 33.42
CA ARG A 113 16.14 13.25 33.23
C ARG A 113 15.24 13.92 32.18
N ILE A 114 15.16 15.25 32.20
CA ILE A 114 14.43 16.02 31.18
C ILE A 114 15.04 15.76 29.80
N ASP A 115 16.37 15.76 29.69
CA ASP A 115 17.08 15.44 28.46
C ASP A 115 16.75 14.04 27.94
N GLN A 116 16.84 13.03 28.79
CA GLN A 116 16.53 11.64 28.42
C GLN A 116 15.08 11.50 27.93
N ASN A 117 14.13 12.12 28.64
CA ASN A 117 12.72 12.09 28.24
C ASN A 117 12.50 12.78 26.89
N THR A 118 13.14 13.94 26.69
CA THR A 118 13.02 14.71 25.45
C THR A 118 13.64 13.95 24.27
N GLU A 119 14.78 13.28 24.47
CA GLU A 119 15.42 12.44 23.46
C GLU A 119 14.52 11.26 23.07
N TRP A 120 13.87 10.60 24.04
CA TRP A 120 12.89 9.55 23.75
C TRP A 120 11.68 10.07 22.97
N SER A 121 11.14 11.23 23.35
CA SER A 121 10.08 11.91 22.59
C SER A 121 10.53 12.21 21.16
N MET A 122 11.73 12.75 20.96
CA MET A 122 12.29 13.04 19.63
C MET A 122 12.47 11.78 18.78
N MET A 123 12.95 10.69 19.36
CA MET A 123 13.07 9.41 18.67
C MET A 123 11.70 8.87 18.25
N GLN A 124 10.70 8.98 19.11
CA GLN A 124 9.33 8.60 18.80
C GLN A 124 8.77 9.43 17.64
N PHE A 125 8.95 10.75 17.66
CA PHE A 125 8.50 11.61 16.57
C PHE A 125 9.21 11.31 15.24
N ASN A 126 10.50 10.97 15.27
CA ASN A 126 11.22 10.53 14.08
C ASN A 126 10.66 9.21 13.51
N ASN A 127 10.30 8.26 14.37
CA ASN A 127 9.66 7.03 13.95
C ASN A 127 8.24 7.27 13.42
N GLU A 128 7.50 8.20 14.01
CA GLU A 128 6.19 8.65 13.51
C GLU A 128 6.31 9.23 12.11
N MET A 129 7.28 10.12 11.84
CA MET A 129 7.53 10.66 10.50
C MET A 129 7.88 9.56 9.47
N LYS A 130 8.68 8.56 9.85
CA LYS A 130 8.94 7.40 8.99
C LYS A 130 7.66 6.61 8.71
N GLY A 131 6.82 6.40 9.72
CA GLY A 131 5.51 5.75 9.58
C GLY A 131 4.56 6.51 8.66
N ILE A 132 4.50 7.85 8.76
CA ILE A 132 3.72 8.71 7.86
C ILE A 132 4.17 8.51 6.40
N ARG A 133 5.49 8.49 6.17
CA ARG A 133 6.04 8.26 4.84
C ARG A 133 5.68 6.88 4.30
N SER A 134 5.89 5.83 5.09
CA SER A 134 5.53 4.46 4.68
C SER A 134 4.03 4.33 4.42
N ASN A 135 3.17 4.93 5.24
CA ASN A 135 1.72 4.91 5.00
C ASN A 135 1.33 5.64 3.71
N ALA A 136 2.02 6.73 3.38
CA ALA A 136 1.80 7.43 2.11
C ALA A 136 2.23 6.57 0.92
N GLU A 137 3.39 5.93 1.00
CA GLU A 137 3.88 5.00 -0.02
C GLU A 137 2.93 3.80 -0.19
N ASP A 138 2.42 3.22 0.90
CA ASP A 138 1.44 2.13 0.86
C ASP A 138 0.11 2.56 0.23
N ARG A 139 -0.40 3.74 0.57
CA ARG A 139 -1.61 4.29 -0.07
C ARG A 139 -1.42 4.48 -1.56
N ILE A 140 -0.27 5.01 -1.98
CA ILE A 140 0.08 5.16 -3.40
C ILE A 140 0.13 3.80 -4.08
N ASN A 141 0.82 2.82 -3.48
CA ASN A 141 1.01 1.50 -4.06
C ASN A 141 -0.27 0.65 -4.06
N SER A 142 -1.22 0.92 -3.15
CA SER A 142 -2.51 0.23 -3.08
C SER A 142 -3.42 0.51 -4.28
N VAL A 143 -3.19 1.62 -4.98
CA VAL A 143 -3.96 1.97 -6.19
C VAL A 143 -3.30 1.31 -7.40
N GLN A 144 -3.97 0.30 -7.96
CA GLN A 144 -3.49 -0.41 -9.16
C GLN A 144 -3.30 0.57 -10.33
N ARG A 145 -2.09 0.63 -10.87
CA ARG A 145 -1.80 1.33 -12.12
C ARG A 145 -2.25 0.45 -13.28
N SER A 146 -3.07 1.00 -14.17
CA SER A 146 -3.44 0.29 -15.39
C SER A 146 -2.30 0.36 -16.39
N ALA A 147 -1.73 -0.78 -16.77
CA ALA A 147 -0.83 -0.86 -17.91
C ALA A 147 -1.63 -0.53 -19.17
N LYS A 148 -1.15 0.43 -19.98
CA LYS A 148 -1.79 0.71 -21.28
C LYS A 148 -1.82 -0.60 -22.10
N PRO A 149 -2.98 -1.03 -22.63
CA PRO A 149 -3.06 -2.20 -23.50
C PRO A 149 -2.11 -2.00 -24.68
N SER A 150 -1.02 -2.76 -24.73
CA SER A 150 -0.11 -2.70 -25.87
C SER A 150 -0.79 -3.36 -27.08
N PHE A 151 -0.61 -2.79 -28.27
CA PHE A 151 -1.16 -3.38 -29.50
C PHE A 151 -0.62 -4.81 -29.74
N TRP A 152 0.59 -5.08 -29.22
CA TRP A 152 1.22 -6.39 -29.23
C TRP A 152 0.50 -7.42 -28.36
N ASP A 153 0.05 -7.06 -27.15
CA ASP A 153 -0.74 -7.96 -26.28
C ASP A 153 -2.10 -8.28 -26.89
N ALA A 154 -2.75 -7.29 -27.49
CA ALA A 154 -4.00 -7.51 -28.22
C ALA A 154 -3.79 -8.47 -29.40
N GLY A 155 -2.72 -8.28 -30.18
CA GLY A 155 -2.34 -9.17 -31.27
C GLY A 155 -1.97 -10.59 -30.82
N LEU A 156 -1.26 -10.73 -29.68
CA LEU A 156 -0.90 -12.01 -29.10
C LEU A 156 -2.11 -12.79 -28.58
N ARG A 157 -3.10 -12.13 -27.96
CA ARG A 157 -4.35 -12.79 -27.55
C ARG A 157 -5.16 -13.30 -28.75
N ILE A 158 -5.18 -12.54 -29.84
CA ILE A 158 -5.82 -12.96 -31.09
C ILE A 158 -5.08 -14.16 -31.69
N ALA A 159 -3.74 -14.13 -31.70
CA ALA A 159 -2.92 -15.24 -32.18
C ALA A 159 -3.07 -16.50 -31.30
N GLY A 160 -3.10 -16.34 -29.97
CA GLY A 160 -3.28 -17.41 -29.00
C GLY A 160 -4.65 -18.07 -29.09
N ALA A 161 -5.74 -17.30 -29.20
CA ALA A 161 -7.09 -17.83 -29.42
C ALA A 161 -7.22 -18.59 -30.75
N GLY A 162 -6.49 -18.16 -31.80
CA GLY A 162 -6.44 -18.87 -33.08
C GLY A 162 -5.64 -20.17 -33.04
N LEU A 163 -4.63 -20.26 -32.17
CA LEU A 163 -3.81 -21.46 -31.97
C LEU A 163 -4.51 -22.52 -31.11
N ASP A 164 -5.20 -22.11 -30.04
CA ASP A 164 -6.00 -23.02 -29.21
C ASP A 164 -7.12 -23.67 -30.01
N TRP A 165 -7.82 -22.93 -30.89
CA TRP A 165 -8.81 -23.51 -31.79
C TRP A 165 -8.22 -24.60 -32.70
N ARG A 166 -7.01 -24.40 -33.26
CA ARG A 166 -6.36 -25.45 -34.08
C ARG A 166 -6.01 -26.69 -33.28
N ASN A 167 -5.61 -26.52 -32.02
CA ASN A 167 -5.28 -27.64 -31.14
C ASN A 167 -6.55 -28.40 -30.72
N THR A 168 -7.63 -27.70 -30.34
CA THR A 168 -8.92 -28.33 -30.00
C THR A 168 -9.59 -28.98 -31.22
N ALA A 169 -9.48 -28.37 -32.41
CA ALA A 169 -9.94 -28.97 -33.67
C ALA A 169 -9.12 -30.22 -34.04
N ALA A 170 -7.80 -30.19 -33.84
CA ALA A 170 -6.93 -31.35 -34.04
C ALA A 170 -7.18 -32.48 -33.01
N GLU A 171 -7.54 -32.14 -31.77
CA GLU A 171 -7.90 -33.11 -30.73
C GLU A 171 -9.26 -33.78 -31.01
N SER A 172 -10.25 -33.03 -31.48
CA SER A 172 -11.54 -33.62 -31.90
C SER A 172 -11.37 -34.63 -33.05
N GLN A 173 -10.41 -34.41 -33.94
CA GLN A 173 -10.12 -35.33 -35.06
C GLN A 173 -9.34 -36.57 -34.61
N ARG A 174 -8.51 -36.49 -33.56
CA ARG A 174 -7.86 -37.67 -32.97
C ARG A 174 -8.85 -38.52 -32.19
N ASN A 175 -9.70 -37.91 -31.37
CA ASN A 175 -10.68 -38.66 -30.58
C ASN A 175 -11.73 -39.36 -31.47
N ASN A 176 -12.07 -38.79 -32.64
CA ASN A 176 -12.97 -39.41 -33.61
C ASN A 176 -12.31 -40.49 -34.49
N ARG A 177 -10.99 -40.64 -34.43
CA ARG A 177 -10.25 -41.75 -35.10
C ARG A 177 -10.11 -42.99 -34.21
N ASP A 178 -10.25 -42.83 -32.90
CA ASP A 178 -10.07 -43.90 -31.91
C ASP A 178 -11.39 -44.44 -31.33
N LEU A 179 -12.54 -44.06 -31.90
CA LEU A 179 -13.80 -44.73 -31.58
C LEU A 179 -13.80 -46.14 -32.21
N PRO A 180 -13.90 -47.22 -31.42
CA PRO A 180 -14.14 -48.54 -31.99
C PRO A 180 -15.46 -48.50 -32.75
N ARG A 181 -15.43 -48.89 -34.03
CA ARG A 181 -16.65 -49.14 -34.81
C ARG A 181 -17.43 -50.22 -34.07
N LEU A 182 -18.49 -49.83 -33.37
CA LEU A 182 -19.39 -50.77 -32.72
C LEU A 182 -19.93 -51.72 -33.82
N PRO A 183 -19.94 -53.04 -33.59
CA PRO A 183 -20.52 -53.97 -34.54
C PRO A 183 -21.99 -53.59 -34.75
N GLU A 184 -22.41 -53.50 -36.02
CA GLU A 184 -23.80 -53.26 -36.39
C GLU A 184 -24.70 -54.30 -35.69
N SER A 185 -25.37 -53.89 -34.63
CA SER A 185 -26.42 -54.69 -34.02
C SER A 185 -27.64 -54.66 -34.93
N SER A 186 -28.16 -55.85 -35.21
CA SER A 186 -29.25 -56.23 -36.13
C SER A 186 -30.62 -55.57 -35.90
N PHE A 187 -30.71 -54.33 -35.45
CA PHE A 187 -31.98 -53.63 -35.23
C PHE A 187 -32.50 -52.84 -36.46
N SER A 188 -31.71 -52.66 -37.52
CA SER A 188 -32.13 -51.96 -38.74
C SER A 188 -32.79 -52.85 -39.81
N LYS A 189 -32.80 -54.18 -39.64
CA LYS A 189 -33.44 -55.12 -40.59
C LYS A 189 -34.92 -55.38 -40.30
N PHE A 190 -35.48 -54.84 -39.22
CA PHE A 190 -36.88 -55.08 -38.83
C PHE A 190 -37.87 -53.96 -39.22
N LEU A 191 -37.39 -52.83 -39.77
CA LEU A 191 -38.23 -51.66 -40.09
C LEU A 191 -38.35 -51.36 -41.60
N SER A 192 -37.92 -52.25 -42.48
CA SER A 192 -37.95 -52.05 -43.94
C SER A 192 -38.66 -53.18 -44.71
N ARG A 193 -39.77 -53.71 -44.17
CA ARG A 193 -40.75 -54.45 -44.98
C ARG A 193 -41.83 -53.48 -45.46
N PRO A 194 -41.85 -53.10 -46.76
CA PRO A 194 -42.95 -52.31 -47.30
C PRO A 194 -44.20 -53.19 -47.41
N LEU A 195 -45.22 -52.89 -46.60
CA LEU A 195 -46.61 -53.11 -46.99
C LEU A 195 -46.87 -52.20 -48.19
N TRP A 196 -47.40 -52.76 -49.28
CA TRP A 196 -47.99 -52.15 -50.51
C TRP A 196 -47.44 -52.79 -51.78
N ARG A 197 -48.05 -53.91 -52.21
CA ARG A 197 -48.40 -54.11 -53.62
C ARG A 197 -49.66 -54.95 -53.73
N VAL A 198 -50.75 -54.25 -54.01
CA VAL A 198 -51.97 -54.76 -54.65
C VAL A 198 -51.63 -54.96 -56.13
N GLY A 199 -52.09 -56.08 -56.70
CA GLY A 199 -51.90 -56.47 -58.10
C GLY A 199 -51.87 -57.99 -58.20
#